data_AF-A0A6B3B3V4-F1
#
_entry.id   AF-A0A6B3B3V4-F1
#
_cell.length_a   1.000
_cell.length_b   1.000
_cell.length_c   1.000
_cell.angle_alpha   90.00
_cell.angle_beta   90.00
_cell.angle_gamma   90.00
#
_symmetry.space_group_name_H-M   'P 1'
#
loop_
_entity.id
_entity.type
_entity.pdbx_description
1 polymer ?
#
loop_
_entity_poly.entity_id
_entity_poly.type
_entity_poly.pdbx_seq_one_letter_code
_entity_poly.pdbx_strand_id
1 'polypeptide(L)'
;MRLGIGIGWRPEIADEVEALPGVDWVEAVAENLCADHLPDSLVRLRERGVTVIPHGVSLGLGGADRPDPGRLADLAARATLLGAPLVTEHIAFVRAGGTRSVSPVLEAGHLLPVPRTRAALDVLCENVRIAQDALPVPLALENIAALVSWPEEELTEGQFLAELVERTGVRLLIDVANLHTNHVNRGEDPAVALDELPVEAIAYVHVAGGVEKDGVWHDTHAHPVTAPVLDVLAELRSRVDPPGVLLERDDAFPPAGELAGELDAIRGVLEKSGGAPAARVIPEVPPAPPVAESVRDGVAVAQTALLSALVAGTPAPEGFDPRRLRVQGRALAAKRADVVAKVAPELPEILGAGYRAAFLAYAGARPMASGYRRDALDFAEHLLIAG
;
A
#
# COMPACT_ATOMS: atom_id res chain seq x y z
N MET A 1 3.37 -21.29 6.24
CA MET A 1 2.45 -21.42 5.08
C MET A 1 3.32 -21.37 3.82
N ARG A 2 2.97 -22.10 2.76
CA ARG A 2 3.58 -21.94 1.43
C ARG A 2 2.44 -21.68 0.45
N LEU A 3 2.41 -20.50 -0.15
CA LEU A 3 1.35 -20.00 -1.00
C LEU A 3 1.61 -20.30 -2.48
N GLY A 4 2.86 -20.25 -2.93
CA GLY A 4 3.19 -20.44 -4.35
C GLY A 4 3.02 -19.15 -5.16
N ILE A 5 2.55 -19.27 -6.41
CA ILE A 5 2.39 -18.14 -7.33
C ILE A 5 0.98 -17.60 -7.25
N GLY A 6 0.85 -16.30 -6.99
CA GLY A 6 -0.42 -15.60 -6.92
C GLY A 6 -0.55 -14.48 -7.95
N ILE A 7 -1.77 -13.97 -8.06
CA ILE A 7 -2.09 -12.79 -8.87
C ILE A 7 -3.12 -11.94 -8.14
N GLY A 8 -3.01 -10.61 -8.26
CA GLY A 8 -4.02 -9.68 -7.79
C GLY A 8 -5.35 -9.91 -8.52
N TRP A 9 -6.41 -10.14 -7.76
CA TRP A 9 -7.78 -10.15 -8.26
C TRP A 9 -8.33 -8.72 -8.26
N ARG A 10 -8.87 -8.30 -9.41
CA ARG A 10 -9.63 -7.06 -9.56
C ARG A 10 -10.94 -7.38 -10.28
N PRO A 11 -12.06 -6.70 -9.98
CA PRO A 11 -13.32 -6.93 -10.68
C PRO A 11 -13.20 -6.90 -12.21
N GLU A 12 -12.31 -6.05 -12.73
CA GLU A 12 -12.08 -5.82 -14.15
C GLU A 12 -11.40 -6.99 -14.89
N ILE A 13 -10.68 -7.86 -14.18
CA ILE A 13 -9.99 -9.05 -14.73
C ILE A 13 -10.42 -10.35 -14.04
N ALA A 14 -11.59 -10.33 -13.41
CA ALA A 14 -12.03 -11.40 -12.53
C ALA A 14 -12.17 -12.74 -13.28
N ASP A 15 -12.69 -12.71 -14.51
CA ASP A 15 -12.90 -13.90 -15.34
C ASP A 15 -11.58 -14.41 -15.92
N GLU A 16 -10.68 -13.51 -16.33
CA GLU A 16 -9.32 -13.85 -16.78
C GLU A 16 -8.54 -14.54 -15.67
N VAL A 17 -8.51 -13.95 -14.46
CA VAL A 17 -7.83 -14.51 -13.29
C VAL A 17 -8.40 -15.87 -12.91
N GLU A 18 -9.72 -16.04 -12.97
CA GLU A 18 -10.35 -17.34 -12.70
C GLU A 18 -9.91 -18.41 -13.70
N ALA A 19 -9.80 -18.05 -14.98
CA ALA A 19 -9.43 -18.96 -16.05
C ALA A 19 -7.92 -19.26 -16.14
N LEU A 20 -7.06 -18.48 -15.47
CA LEU A 20 -5.61 -18.66 -15.53
C LEU A 20 -5.17 -20.01 -14.92
N PRO A 21 -4.41 -20.84 -15.66
CA PRO A 21 -3.85 -22.06 -15.10
C PRO A 21 -2.69 -21.74 -14.16
N GLY A 22 -2.55 -22.55 -13.10
CA GLY A 22 -1.39 -22.50 -12.21
C GLY A 22 -1.39 -21.35 -11.18
N VAL A 23 -2.44 -20.53 -11.10
CA VAL A 23 -2.60 -19.58 -9.99
C VAL A 23 -2.96 -20.37 -8.72
N ASP A 24 -2.10 -20.30 -7.70
CA ASP A 24 -2.25 -21.05 -6.45
C ASP A 24 -3.12 -20.28 -5.44
N TRP A 25 -3.11 -18.95 -5.52
CA TRP A 25 -3.83 -18.04 -4.62
C TRP A 25 -4.06 -16.68 -5.28
N VAL A 26 -5.01 -15.92 -4.76
CA VAL A 26 -5.28 -14.55 -5.22
C VAL A 26 -5.33 -13.59 -4.05
N GLU A 27 -5.03 -12.32 -4.34
CA GLU A 27 -5.22 -11.23 -3.39
C GLU A 27 -6.35 -10.31 -3.85
N ALA A 28 -7.22 -9.91 -2.93
CA ALA A 28 -8.30 -8.96 -3.23
C ALA A 28 -8.19 -7.74 -2.31
N VAL A 29 -8.31 -6.54 -2.90
CA VAL A 29 -8.40 -5.30 -2.13
C VAL A 29 -9.63 -5.36 -1.22
N ALA A 30 -9.41 -5.34 0.09
CA ALA A 30 -10.44 -5.60 1.08
C ALA A 30 -11.60 -4.61 0.94
N GLU A 31 -11.29 -3.32 0.79
CA GLU A 31 -12.25 -2.23 0.65
C GLU A 31 -13.16 -2.35 -0.59
N ASN A 32 -12.75 -3.11 -1.61
CA ASN A 32 -13.53 -3.30 -2.84
C ASN A 32 -14.56 -4.45 -2.74
N LEU A 33 -14.48 -5.29 -1.70
CA LEU A 33 -15.44 -6.37 -1.51
C LEU A 33 -16.69 -5.85 -0.79
N CYS A 34 -17.79 -6.59 -0.76
CA CYS A 34 -18.88 -6.35 0.19
C CYS A 34 -18.69 -7.25 1.42
N ALA A 35 -19.09 -6.78 2.60
CA ALA A 35 -18.92 -7.53 3.85
C ALA A 35 -19.88 -8.73 3.97
N ASP A 36 -20.94 -8.77 3.16
CA ASP A 36 -22.02 -9.75 3.16
C ASP A 36 -22.14 -10.54 1.84
N HIS A 37 -21.42 -10.13 0.80
CA HIS A 37 -21.49 -10.75 -0.53
C HIS A 37 -20.11 -10.77 -1.20
N LEU A 38 -19.66 -11.97 -1.57
CA LEU A 38 -18.46 -12.15 -2.39
C LEU A 38 -18.84 -12.19 -3.88
N PRO A 39 -18.05 -11.55 -4.76
CA PRO A 39 -18.14 -11.75 -6.20
C PRO A 39 -18.12 -13.23 -6.59
N ASP A 40 -18.93 -13.61 -7.59
CA ASP A 40 -19.09 -15.01 -7.99
C ASP A 40 -17.77 -15.68 -8.40
N SER A 41 -16.86 -14.94 -9.04
CA SER A 41 -15.52 -15.46 -9.41
C SER A 41 -14.67 -15.82 -8.18
N LEU A 42 -14.71 -15.02 -7.11
CA LEU A 42 -14.05 -15.35 -5.85
C LEU A 42 -14.69 -16.56 -5.18
N VAL A 43 -16.02 -16.72 -5.28
CA VAL A 43 -16.70 -17.94 -4.79
C VAL A 43 -16.19 -19.17 -5.54
N ARG A 44 -16.18 -19.13 -6.88
CA ARG A 44 -15.70 -20.25 -7.72
C ARG A 44 -14.22 -20.58 -7.49
N LEU A 45 -13.37 -19.56 -7.33
CA LEU A 45 -11.95 -19.74 -6.97
C LEU A 45 -11.81 -20.45 -5.62
N ARG A 46 -12.56 -20.04 -4.59
CA ARG A 46 -12.54 -20.67 -3.27
C ARG A 46 -13.06 -22.11 -3.30
N GLU A 47 -14.12 -22.39 -4.06
CA GLU A 47 -14.64 -23.75 -4.24
C GLU A 47 -13.62 -24.70 -4.90
N ARG A 48 -12.70 -24.16 -5.71
CA ARG A 48 -11.55 -24.88 -6.29
C ARG A 48 -10.37 -25.03 -5.32
N GLY A 49 -10.44 -24.46 -4.13
CA GLY A 49 -9.37 -24.48 -3.12
C GLY A 49 -8.33 -23.37 -3.28
N VAL A 50 -8.58 -22.35 -4.11
CA VAL A 50 -7.70 -21.19 -4.23
C VAL A 50 -7.83 -20.32 -2.98
N THR A 51 -6.69 -20.03 -2.35
CA THR A 51 -6.66 -19.13 -1.18
C THR A 51 -6.92 -17.69 -1.61
N VAL A 52 -7.74 -16.95 -0.88
CA VAL A 52 -7.96 -15.51 -1.09
C VAL A 52 -7.43 -14.75 0.11
N ILE A 53 -6.46 -13.85 -0.12
CA ILE A 53 -5.91 -12.97 0.91
C ILE A 53 -6.51 -11.56 0.75
N PRO A 54 -7.17 -11.01 1.78
CA PRO A 54 -7.59 -9.61 1.75
C PRO A 54 -6.41 -8.70 2.04
N HIS A 55 -6.27 -7.69 1.19
CA HIS A 55 -5.25 -6.66 1.29
C HIS A 55 -5.91 -5.30 1.52
N GLY A 56 -5.64 -4.69 2.67
CA GLY A 56 -6.17 -3.39 3.05
C GLY A 56 -5.34 -2.25 2.48
N VAL A 57 -6.00 -1.13 2.15
CA VAL A 57 -5.34 0.07 1.60
C VAL A 57 -5.64 1.34 2.39
N SER A 58 -6.38 1.23 3.51
CA SER A 58 -7.01 2.41 4.13
C SER A 58 -6.90 2.54 5.65
N LEU A 59 -6.31 1.59 6.38
CA LEU A 59 -6.18 1.69 7.84
C LEU A 59 -5.21 2.81 8.22
N GLY A 60 -4.09 2.92 7.50
CA GLY A 60 -3.11 3.97 7.73
C GLY A 60 -2.40 3.80 9.06
N LEU A 61 -1.93 2.59 9.36
CA LEU A 61 -1.32 2.23 10.64
C LEU A 61 -0.11 3.08 11.02
N GLY A 62 0.54 3.72 10.04
CA GLY A 62 1.61 4.68 10.25
C GLY A 62 1.17 6.08 10.71
N GLY A 63 -0.13 6.34 10.79
CA GLY A 63 -0.67 7.63 11.27
C GLY A 63 -0.50 7.86 12.77
N ALA A 64 -0.45 9.13 13.17
CA ALA A 64 -0.35 9.52 14.58
C ALA A 64 -1.57 9.11 15.42
N ASP A 65 -2.74 9.09 14.80
CA ASP A 65 -3.98 8.63 15.41
C ASP A 65 -3.99 7.11 15.58
N ARG A 66 -4.79 6.62 16.53
CA ARG A 66 -5.02 5.18 16.67
C ARG A 66 -5.88 4.68 15.50
N PRO A 67 -5.72 3.41 15.07
CA PRO A 67 -6.52 2.87 13.97
C PRO A 67 -8.02 2.97 14.27
N ASP A 68 -8.81 3.28 13.24
CA ASP A 68 -10.26 3.39 13.37
C ASP A 68 -10.89 2.02 13.71
N PRO A 69 -11.63 1.90 14.82
CA PRO A 69 -12.22 0.61 15.21
C PRO A 69 -13.22 0.04 14.21
N GLY A 70 -13.92 0.91 13.47
CA GLY A 70 -14.87 0.49 12.44
C GLY A 70 -14.16 -0.14 11.26
N ARG A 71 -13.10 0.50 10.75
CA ARG A 71 -12.27 -0.05 9.65
C ARG A 71 -11.60 -1.37 10.04
N LEU A 72 -11.15 -1.50 11.29
CA LEU A 72 -10.61 -2.76 11.80
C LEU A 72 -11.67 -3.86 11.82
N ALA A 73 -12.88 -3.56 12.30
CA ALA A 73 -13.99 -4.50 12.30
C ALA A 73 -14.39 -4.91 10.87
N ASP A 74 -14.40 -3.98 9.92
CA ASP A 74 -14.68 -4.26 8.52
C ASP A 74 -13.61 -5.19 7.89
N LEU A 75 -12.32 -4.94 8.14
CA LEU A 75 -11.25 -5.81 7.67
C LEU A 75 -11.32 -7.20 8.31
N ALA A 76 -11.61 -7.28 9.62
CA ALA A 76 -11.81 -8.53 10.34
C ALA A 76 -12.98 -9.35 9.76
N ALA A 77 -14.10 -8.70 9.45
CA ALA A 77 -15.25 -9.34 8.83
C ALA A 77 -14.91 -9.94 7.46
N ARG A 78 -14.13 -9.22 6.64
CA ARG A 78 -13.67 -9.69 5.32
C ARG A 78 -12.72 -10.86 5.42
N ALA A 79 -11.77 -10.80 6.36
CA ALA A 79 -10.87 -11.93 6.64
C ALA A 79 -11.65 -13.19 6.99
N THR A 80 -12.67 -13.05 7.85
CA THR A 80 -13.56 -14.14 8.24
C THR A 80 -14.38 -14.67 7.06
N LEU A 81 -14.99 -13.77 6.27
CA LEU A 81 -15.80 -14.12 5.10
C LEU A 81 -15.01 -14.93 4.06
N LEU A 82 -13.76 -14.53 3.83
CA LEU A 82 -12.84 -15.19 2.90
C LEU A 82 -12.24 -16.48 3.49
N GLY A 83 -12.30 -16.69 4.80
CA GLY A 83 -11.55 -17.74 5.49
C GLY A 83 -10.04 -17.56 5.29
N ALA A 84 -9.60 -16.30 5.23
CA ALA A 84 -8.24 -15.95 4.89
C ALA A 84 -7.26 -16.38 5.99
N PRO A 85 -6.05 -16.86 5.65
CA PRO A 85 -5.09 -17.28 6.64
C PRO A 85 -4.35 -16.12 7.33
N LEU A 86 -4.41 -14.93 6.72
CA LEU A 86 -3.81 -13.69 7.18
C LEU A 86 -4.48 -12.51 6.45
N VAL A 87 -4.22 -11.30 6.92
CA VAL A 87 -4.56 -10.05 6.22
C VAL A 87 -3.31 -9.21 6.00
N THR A 88 -3.31 -8.36 4.98
CA THR A 88 -2.21 -7.43 4.73
C THR A 88 -2.65 -5.97 4.72
N GLU A 89 -1.71 -5.07 5.03
CA GLU A 89 -1.85 -3.60 4.95
C GLU A 89 -0.44 -3.02 4.75
N HIS A 90 -0.34 -1.71 4.64
CA HIS A 90 0.88 -0.96 4.36
C HIS A 90 1.41 -0.26 5.60
N ILE A 91 2.71 -0.04 5.55
CA ILE A 91 3.45 0.85 6.45
C ILE A 91 3.31 2.27 5.91
N ALA A 92 2.11 2.82 6.04
CA ALA A 92 1.76 4.13 5.51
C ALA A 92 0.87 4.90 6.47
N PHE A 93 0.87 6.22 6.32
CA PHE A 93 -0.23 7.05 6.81
C PHE A 93 -1.04 7.55 5.61
N VAL A 94 -2.35 7.72 5.79
CA VAL A 94 -3.26 8.17 4.72
C VAL A 94 -4.04 9.43 5.10
N ARG A 95 -4.06 9.75 6.41
CA ARG A 95 -4.78 10.87 7.02
C ARG A 95 -3.89 11.54 8.06
N ALA A 96 -4.07 12.84 8.21
CA ALA A 96 -3.49 13.64 9.29
C ALA A 96 -4.41 14.84 9.57
N GLY A 97 -4.13 15.60 10.62
CA GLY A 97 -4.97 16.72 11.06
C GLY A 97 -5.69 16.44 12.37
N GLY A 98 -6.88 17.01 12.53
CA GLY A 98 -7.74 16.77 13.68
C GLY A 98 -7.30 17.44 14.98
N THR A 99 -7.81 16.93 16.09
CA THR A 99 -7.64 17.51 17.44
C THR A 99 -6.18 17.56 17.89
N ARG A 100 -5.38 16.54 17.54
CA ARG A 100 -3.96 16.44 17.93
C ARG A 100 -3.07 17.54 17.33
N SER A 101 -3.39 17.97 16.11
CA SER A 101 -2.64 19.02 15.40
C SER A 101 -3.39 20.34 15.26
N VAL A 102 -4.59 20.43 15.85
CA VAL A 102 -5.48 21.62 15.81
C VAL A 102 -5.68 22.12 14.37
N SER A 103 -5.91 21.16 13.46
CA SER A 103 -6.05 21.38 12.02
C SER A 103 -7.29 20.65 11.50
N PRO A 104 -7.91 21.06 10.38
CA PRO A 104 -8.85 20.20 9.67
C PRO A 104 -8.25 18.81 9.40
N VAL A 105 -9.09 17.77 9.42
CA VAL A 105 -8.69 16.43 8.98
C VAL A 105 -8.51 16.46 7.47
N LEU A 106 -7.36 15.96 7.02
CA LEU A 106 -6.98 15.86 5.62
C LEU A 106 -6.77 14.39 5.27
N GLU A 107 -7.14 14.02 4.05
CA GLU A 107 -6.93 12.69 3.49
C GLU A 107 -6.16 12.80 2.18
N ALA A 108 -5.09 12.02 2.05
CA ALA A 108 -4.25 11.99 0.85
C ALA A 108 -4.95 11.28 -0.32
N GLY A 109 -5.90 10.39 -0.02
CA GLY A 109 -6.49 9.46 -0.99
C GLY A 109 -5.53 8.33 -1.41
N HIS A 110 -4.30 8.35 -0.91
CA HIS A 110 -3.30 7.35 -1.22
C HIS A 110 -2.30 7.21 -0.06
N LEU A 111 -1.45 6.20 -0.14
CA LEU A 111 -0.44 5.87 0.84
C LEU A 111 0.64 6.97 0.84
N LEU A 112 1.03 7.42 2.03
CA LEU A 112 2.16 8.32 2.22
C LEU A 112 3.21 7.69 3.15
N PRO A 113 4.51 7.94 2.88
CA PRO A 113 5.59 7.32 3.62
C PRO A 113 5.60 7.79 5.07
N VAL A 114 5.81 6.87 6.00
CA VAL A 114 6.03 7.22 7.41
C VAL A 114 7.45 7.79 7.61
N PRO A 115 7.66 8.72 8.55
CA PRO A 115 9.02 9.08 8.95
C PRO A 115 9.70 7.88 9.58
N ARG A 116 10.90 7.51 9.10
CA ARG A 116 11.70 6.42 9.69
C ARG A 116 12.46 6.88 10.94
N THR A 117 11.73 7.44 11.90
CA THR A 117 12.24 7.87 13.22
C THR A 117 11.82 6.87 14.29
N ARG A 118 12.53 6.84 15.41
CA ARG A 118 12.18 6.05 16.60
C ARG A 118 10.80 6.43 17.14
N ALA A 119 10.49 7.73 17.16
CA ALA A 119 9.19 8.24 17.60
C ALA A 119 8.03 7.73 16.73
N ALA A 120 8.19 7.75 15.40
CA ALA A 120 7.19 7.24 14.49
C ALA A 120 7.08 5.71 14.55
N LEU A 121 8.22 5.01 14.72
CA LEU A 121 8.23 3.56 14.93
C LEU A 121 7.51 3.16 16.22
N ASP A 122 7.65 3.93 17.31
CA ASP A 122 6.90 3.70 18.55
C ASP A 122 5.39 3.77 18.32
N VAL A 123 4.91 4.82 17.65
CA VAL A 123 3.50 5.01 17.30
C VAL A 123 3.00 3.88 16.40
N LEU A 124 3.75 3.55 15.34
CA LEU A 124 3.42 2.46 14.44
C LEU A 124 3.32 1.13 15.21
N CYS A 125 4.27 0.82 16.09
CA CYS A 125 4.25 -0.42 16.87
C CYS A 125 3.01 -0.52 17.78
N GLU A 126 2.57 0.56 18.43
CA GLU A 126 1.31 0.55 19.19
C GLU A 126 0.10 0.35 18.27
N ASN A 127 0.06 1.03 17.13
CA ASN A 127 -1.04 0.89 16.17
C ASN A 127 -1.12 -0.52 15.58
N VAL A 128 0.03 -1.15 15.30
CA VAL A 128 0.12 -2.54 14.83
C VAL A 128 -0.40 -3.51 15.88
N ARG A 129 -0.06 -3.33 17.17
CA ARG A 129 -0.61 -4.18 18.25
C ARG A 129 -2.13 -4.03 18.37
N ILE A 130 -2.65 -2.80 18.30
CA ILE A 130 -4.10 -2.55 18.28
C ILE A 130 -4.77 -3.29 17.12
N ALA A 131 -4.16 -3.27 15.93
CA ALA A 131 -4.68 -3.99 14.77
C ALA A 131 -4.61 -5.51 14.96
N GLN A 132 -3.47 -6.04 15.43
CA GLN A 132 -3.30 -7.48 15.72
C GLN A 132 -4.33 -7.98 16.75
N ASP A 133 -4.64 -7.19 17.78
CA ASP A 133 -5.64 -7.53 18.80
C ASP A 133 -7.08 -7.55 18.23
N ALA A 134 -7.36 -6.73 17.22
CA ALA A 134 -8.69 -6.61 16.62
C ALA A 134 -8.93 -7.61 15.48
N LEU A 135 -7.86 -8.10 14.84
CA LEU A 135 -7.94 -8.97 13.67
C LEU A 135 -8.01 -10.45 14.07
N PRO A 136 -8.84 -11.28 13.41
CA PRO A 136 -9.02 -12.68 13.76
C PRO A 136 -7.87 -13.58 13.27
N VAL A 137 -6.94 -13.04 12.48
CA VAL A 137 -5.86 -13.74 11.80
C VAL A 137 -4.59 -12.86 11.79
N PRO A 138 -3.40 -13.44 11.56
CA PRO A 138 -2.16 -12.68 11.52
C PRO A 138 -2.19 -11.51 10.52
N LEU A 139 -1.52 -10.42 10.89
CA LEU A 139 -1.29 -9.25 10.04
C LEU A 139 0.11 -9.32 9.40
N ALA A 140 0.20 -9.03 8.10
CA ALA A 140 1.45 -8.70 7.44
C ALA A 140 1.46 -7.26 6.94
N LEU A 141 2.63 -6.61 6.96
CA LEU A 141 2.77 -5.21 6.58
C LEU A 141 3.70 -5.00 5.40
N GLU A 142 3.28 -4.13 4.50
CA GLU A 142 3.93 -3.83 3.23
C GLU A 142 4.78 -2.57 3.25
N ASN A 143 5.99 -2.66 2.69
CA ASN A 143 6.82 -1.50 2.39
C ASN A 143 6.28 -0.78 1.16
N ILE A 144 6.28 0.56 1.16
CA ILE A 144 5.73 1.35 0.06
C ILE A 144 6.84 2.03 -0.76
N ALA A 145 6.55 2.29 -2.02
CA ALA A 145 7.31 3.28 -2.80
C ALA A 145 7.10 4.69 -2.22
N ALA A 146 8.19 5.43 -2.08
CA ALA A 146 8.18 6.79 -1.58
C ALA A 146 8.83 7.75 -2.59
N LEU A 147 8.09 8.79 -2.99
CA LEU A 147 8.65 9.86 -3.81
C LEU A 147 9.36 10.95 -2.99
N VAL A 148 9.10 10.97 -1.68
CA VAL A 148 9.59 11.99 -0.74
C VAL A 148 10.30 11.30 0.42
N SER A 149 11.44 11.85 0.83
CA SER A 149 12.18 11.42 2.02
C SER A 149 11.86 12.36 3.17
N TRP A 150 11.73 11.80 4.38
CA TRP A 150 11.63 12.61 5.58
C TRP A 150 13.03 13.16 5.95
N PRO A 151 13.16 14.46 6.26
CA PRO A 151 14.46 15.04 6.57
C PRO A 151 15.09 14.49 7.86
N GLU A 152 14.28 13.96 8.78
CA GLU A 152 14.71 13.45 10.08
C GLU A 152 14.87 11.92 10.14
N GLU A 153 14.96 11.21 9.01
CA GLU A 153 15.10 9.73 9.04
C GLU A 153 16.32 9.29 9.86
N GLU A 154 16.09 8.40 10.83
CA GLU A 154 17.11 7.87 11.75
C GLU A 154 17.50 6.43 11.40
N LEU A 155 16.66 5.75 10.62
CA LEU A 155 16.75 4.33 10.28
C LEU A 155 16.69 4.14 8.76
N THR A 156 17.46 3.17 8.26
CA THR A 156 17.27 2.64 6.90
C THR A 156 15.93 1.90 6.79
N GLU A 157 15.50 1.57 5.57
CA GLU A 157 14.28 0.77 5.35
C GLU A 157 14.37 -0.58 6.07
N GLY A 158 15.48 -1.30 5.87
CA GLY A 158 15.69 -2.61 6.46
C GLY A 158 15.72 -2.57 7.99
N GLN A 159 16.41 -1.60 8.59
CA GLN A 159 16.41 -1.40 10.05
C GLN A 159 15.02 -1.09 10.59
N PHE A 160 14.25 -0.22 9.93
CA PHE A 160 12.89 0.12 10.34
C PHE A 160 11.97 -1.10 10.33
N LEU A 161 12.06 -1.92 9.28
CA LEU A 161 11.28 -3.15 9.15
C LEU A 161 11.72 -4.23 10.15
N ALA A 162 13.03 -4.40 10.34
CA ALA A 162 13.58 -5.36 11.31
C ALA A 162 13.10 -5.06 12.73
N GLU A 163 13.17 -3.79 13.15
CA GLU A 163 12.71 -3.40 14.48
C GLU A 163 11.20 -3.47 14.64
N LEU A 164 10.43 -3.15 13.59
CA LEU A 164 8.98 -3.32 13.61
C LEU A 164 8.61 -4.77 13.88
N VAL A 165 9.24 -5.72 13.17
CA VAL A 165 9.05 -7.16 13.37
C VAL A 165 9.49 -7.57 14.77
N GLU A 166 10.68 -7.18 15.21
CA GLU A 166 11.19 -7.53 16.54
C GLU A 166 10.24 -7.07 17.66
N ARG A 167 9.65 -5.88 17.51
CA ARG A 167 8.82 -5.25 18.54
C ARG A 167 7.34 -5.64 18.49
N THR A 168 6.85 -6.27 17.42
CA THR A 168 5.42 -6.56 17.26
C THR A 168 5.12 -8.00 16.82
N GLY A 169 6.12 -8.73 16.33
CA GLY A 169 5.94 -10.06 15.75
C GLY A 169 5.12 -10.05 14.46
N VAL A 170 4.85 -8.87 13.88
CA VAL A 170 4.10 -8.74 12.64
C VAL A 170 4.85 -9.42 11.50
N ARG A 171 4.09 -9.95 10.53
CA ARG A 171 4.68 -10.49 9.30
C ARG A 171 5.00 -9.36 8.33
N LEU A 172 5.82 -9.63 7.32
CA LEU A 172 6.14 -8.68 6.26
C LEU A 172 5.58 -9.12 4.92
N LEU A 173 4.94 -8.19 4.22
CA LEU A 173 4.73 -8.27 2.78
C LEU A 173 5.84 -7.45 2.14
N ILE A 174 6.75 -8.07 1.37
CA ILE A 174 7.83 -7.31 0.73
C ILE A 174 7.45 -7.07 -0.72
N ASP A 175 7.31 -5.82 -1.11
CA ASP A 175 7.16 -5.45 -2.51
C ASP A 175 8.52 -5.08 -3.09
N VAL A 176 9.01 -5.92 -4.00
CA VAL A 176 10.30 -5.70 -4.67
C VAL A 176 10.22 -4.63 -5.76
N ALA A 177 9.04 -4.34 -6.31
CA ALA A 177 8.82 -3.20 -7.18
C ALA A 177 8.96 -1.90 -6.38
N ASN A 178 8.41 -1.84 -5.17
CA ASN A 178 8.61 -0.70 -4.28
C ASN A 178 10.09 -0.50 -3.89
N LEU A 179 10.85 -1.57 -3.63
CA LEU A 179 12.30 -1.48 -3.39
C LEU A 179 13.04 -0.90 -4.60
N HIS A 180 12.73 -1.39 -5.80
CA HIS A 180 13.29 -0.83 -7.04
C HIS A 180 12.89 0.65 -7.22
N THR A 181 11.62 0.99 -6.97
CA THR A 181 11.13 2.36 -7.06
C THR A 181 11.88 3.29 -6.11
N ASN A 182 12.13 2.85 -4.87
CA ASN A 182 12.92 3.57 -3.88
C ASN A 182 14.38 3.72 -4.31
N HIS A 183 14.95 2.69 -4.97
CA HIS A 183 16.29 2.79 -5.57
C HIS A 183 16.38 3.90 -6.61
N VAL A 184 15.48 3.89 -7.60
CA VAL A 184 15.54 4.87 -8.70
C VAL A 184 15.22 6.29 -8.20
N ASN A 185 14.25 6.43 -7.30
CA ASN A 185 13.78 7.75 -6.87
C ASN A 185 14.64 8.38 -5.75
N ARG A 186 15.21 7.56 -4.86
CA ARG A 186 15.88 8.00 -3.62
C ARG A 186 17.34 7.53 -3.51
N GLY A 187 17.80 6.67 -4.40
CA GLY A 187 19.16 6.11 -4.37
C GLY A 187 19.36 5.04 -3.28
N GLU A 188 18.28 4.47 -2.75
CA GLU A 188 18.35 3.41 -1.74
C GLU A 188 18.73 2.08 -2.40
N ASP A 189 19.80 1.43 -1.98
CA ASP A 189 20.21 0.15 -2.57
C ASP A 189 19.30 -1.00 -2.10
N PRO A 190 18.56 -1.68 -2.99
CA PRO A 190 17.70 -2.79 -2.61
C PRO A 190 18.48 -3.91 -1.92
N ALA A 191 19.73 -4.16 -2.30
CA ALA A 191 20.54 -5.21 -1.69
C ALA A 191 20.81 -4.92 -0.20
N VAL A 192 21.05 -3.65 0.15
CA VAL A 192 21.25 -3.22 1.55
C VAL A 192 19.97 -3.42 2.35
N ALA A 193 18.82 -3.01 1.81
CA ALA A 193 17.53 -3.24 2.46
C ALA A 193 17.29 -4.73 2.70
N LEU A 194 17.49 -5.57 1.66
CA LEU A 194 17.31 -7.02 1.73
C LEU A 194 18.26 -7.71 2.73
N ASP A 195 19.49 -7.22 2.89
CA ASP A 195 20.46 -7.76 3.86
C ASP A 195 20.07 -7.50 5.31
N GLU A 196 19.33 -6.42 5.56
CA GLU A 196 18.85 -6.02 6.89
C GLU A 196 17.48 -6.62 7.24
N LEU A 197 16.74 -7.15 6.25
CA LEU A 197 15.39 -7.69 6.46
C LEU A 197 15.37 -8.96 7.33
N PRO A 198 14.36 -9.10 8.22
CA PRO A 198 14.06 -10.36 8.88
C PRO A 198 13.33 -11.30 7.91
N VAL A 199 14.06 -11.96 7.01
CA VAL A 199 13.49 -12.77 5.91
C VAL A 199 12.55 -13.89 6.39
N GLU A 200 12.70 -14.37 7.63
CA GLU A 200 11.81 -15.32 8.30
C GLU A 200 10.39 -14.78 8.58
N ALA A 201 10.23 -13.46 8.63
CA ALA A 201 8.97 -12.76 8.86
C ALA A 201 8.17 -12.54 7.57
N ILE A 202 8.76 -12.77 6.40
CA ILE A 202 8.08 -12.59 5.12
C ILE A 202 6.87 -13.55 5.04
N ALA A 203 5.68 -12.99 4.83
CA ALA A 203 4.45 -13.70 4.55
C ALA A 203 4.35 -14.06 3.07
N TYR A 204 4.61 -13.09 2.19
CA TYR A 204 4.75 -13.25 0.74
C TYR A 204 5.38 -11.98 0.14
N VAL A 205 5.59 -12.00 -1.18
CA VAL A 205 6.26 -10.93 -1.93
C VAL A 205 5.34 -10.39 -3.02
N HIS A 206 5.29 -9.09 -3.19
CA HIS A 206 4.68 -8.42 -4.34
C HIS A 206 5.70 -8.17 -5.43
N VAL A 207 5.26 -8.34 -6.68
CA VAL A 207 5.99 -8.00 -7.89
C VAL A 207 5.03 -7.24 -8.79
N ALA A 208 5.38 -6.00 -9.11
CA ALA A 208 4.64 -5.16 -10.03
C ALA A 208 5.56 -4.57 -11.10
N GLY A 209 4.95 -3.98 -12.12
CA GLY A 209 5.67 -3.20 -13.11
C GLY A 209 5.35 -1.71 -13.03
N GLY A 210 6.32 -0.90 -13.44
CA GLY A 210 6.28 0.55 -13.40
C GLY A 210 6.87 1.17 -14.66
N VAL A 211 6.88 2.49 -14.69
CA VAL A 211 7.40 3.26 -15.82
C VAL A 211 8.16 4.48 -15.33
N GLU A 212 9.27 4.80 -15.98
CA GLU A 212 9.96 6.06 -15.77
C GLU A 212 9.28 7.17 -16.59
N LYS A 213 8.93 8.26 -15.93
CA LYS A 213 8.40 9.46 -16.57
C LYS A 213 9.07 10.69 -15.98
N ASP A 214 9.57 11.56 -16.85
CA ASP A 214 10.20 12.83 -16.46
C ASP A 214 11.34 12.67 -15.42
N GLY A 215 12.09 11.56 -15.48
CA GLY A 215 13.19 11.26 -14.55
C GLY A 215 12.74 10.75 -13.18
N VAL A 216 11.48 10.34 -13.05
CA VAL A 216 10.88 9.77 -11.84
C VAL A 216 10.31 8.40 -12.18
N TRP A 217 10.65 7.39 -11.41
CA TRP A 217 10.01 6.08 -11.53
C TRP A 217 8.64 6.12 -10.87
N HIS A 218 7.62 5.75 -11.63
CA HIS A 218 6.25 5.63 -11.16
C HIS A 218 5.89 4.15 -11.02
N ASP A 219 5.60 3.74 -9.80
CA ASP A 219 5.04 2.42 -9.54
C ASP A 219 3.55 2.42 -9.83
N THR A 220 3.23 2.17 -11.10
CA THR A 220 1.85 2.30 -11.60
C THR A 220 1.04 1.03 -11.44
N HIS A 221 1.71 -0.11 -11.31
CA HIS A 221 1.13 -1.45 -11.39
C HIS A 221 0.31 -1.68 -12.68
N ALA A 222 0.54 -0.86 -13.71
CA ALA A 222 -0.18 -0.84 -14.98
C ALA A 222 0.72 -1.20 -16.17
N HIS A 223 1.99 -1.50 -15.90
CA HIS A 223 2.99 -1.86 -16.91
C HIS A 223 3.58 -3.24 -16.64
N PRO A 224 4.06 -3.96 -17.66
CA PRO A 224 4.71 -5.25 -17.49
C PRO A 224 5.85 -5.22 -16.46
N VAL A 225 6.02 -6.32 -15.72
CA VAL A 225 7.16 -6.49 -14.81
C VAL A 225 8.46 -6.37 -15.60
N THR A 226 9.37 -5.55 -15.09
CA THR A 226 10.63 -5.25 -15.78
C THR A 226 11.77 -6.14 -15.28
N ALA A 227 12.80 -6.32 -16.11
CA ALA A 227 13.98 -7.10 -15.72
C ALA A 227 14.64 -6.61 -14.42
N PRO A 228 14.82 -5.28 -14.18
CA PRO A 228 15.33 -4.79 -12.91
C PRO A 228 14.52 -5.21 -11.67
N VAL A 229 13.18 -5.29 -11.78
CA VAL A 229 12.34 -5.77 -10.66
C VAL A 229 12.53 -7.28 -10.46
N LEU A 230 12.62 -8.06 -11.54
CA LEU A 230 12.93 -9.49 -11.46
C LEU A 230 14.34 -9.75 -10.89
N ASP A 231 15.29 -8.85 -11.10
CA ASP A 231 16.63 -8.93 -10.51
C ASP A 231 16.57 -8.72 -8.98
N VAL A 232 15.76 -7.76 -8.49
CA VAL A 232 15.52 -7.59 -7.04
C VAL A 232 14.82 -8.82 -6.45
N LEU A 233 13.86 -9.42 -7.16
CA LEU A 233 13.25 -10.69 -6.76
C LEU A 233 14.30 -11.83 -6.68
N ALA A 234 15.22 -11.89 -7.64
CA ALA A 234 16.28 -12.88 -7.64
C ALA A 234 17.26 -12.69 -6.46
N GLU A 235 17.54 -11.44 -6.09
CA GLU A 235 18.32 -11.09 -4.91
C GLU A 235 17.61 -11.49 -3.61
N LEU A 236 16.29 -11.27 -3.50
CA LEU A 236 15.53 -11.76 -2.34
C LEU A 236 15.54 -13.29 -2.31
N ARG A 237 15.36 -13.95 -3.47
CA ARG A 237 15.38 -15.40 -3.61
C ARG A 237 16.74 -16.00 -3.21
N SER A 238 17.84 -15.31 -3.43
CA SER A 238 19.18 -15.77 -3.03
C SER A 238 19.34 -15.85 -1.51
N ARG A 239 18.54 -15.08 -0.76
CA ARG A 239 18.54 -15.01 0.72
C ARG A 239 17.51 -15.95 1.36
N VAL A 240 16.35 -16.15 0.71
CA VAL A 240 15.24 -16.95 1.26
C VAL A 240 14.42 -17.64 0.16
N ASP A 241 13.75 -18.74 0.47
CA ASP A 241 12.64 -19.27 -0.34
C ASP A 241 11.34 -18.58 0.12
N PRO A 242 10.86 -17.52 -0.57
CA PRO A 242 9.69 -16.79 -0.12
C PRO A 242 8.47 -17.72 -0.11
N PRO A 243 7.57 -17.61 0.89
CA PRO A 243 6.40 -18.48 0.95
C PRO A 243 5.49 -18.39 -0.28
N GLY A 244 5.40 -17.21 -0.89
CA GLY A 244 4.70 -16.97 -2.14
C GLY A 244 5.12 -15.66 -2.77
N VAL A 245 4.84 -15.53 -4.06
CA VAL A 245 5.07 -14.32 -4.85
C VAL A 245 3.82 -14.03 -5.65
N LEU A 246 3.36 -12.79 -5.61
CA LEU A 246 2.16 -12.33 -6.28
C LEU A 246 2.48 -11.28 -7.34
N LEU A 247 1.94 -11.48 -8.53
CA LEU A 247 1.91 -10.45 -9.57
C LEU A 247 0.79 -9.45 -9.25
N GLU A 248 1.16 -8.19 -9.07
CA GLU A 248 0.21 -7.09 -8.92
C GLU A 248 -0.01 -6.35 -10.24
N ARG A 249 -1.29 -6.24 -10.63
CA ARG A 249 -1.77 -5.51 -11.79
C ARG A 249 -3.04 -4.75 -11.40
N ASP A 250 -2.96 -3.42 -11.33
CA ASP A 250 -4.07 -2.57 -10.84
C ASP A 250 -4.82 -1.80 -11.91
N ASP A 251 -4.19 -1.61 -13.06
CA ASP A 251 -4.76 -0.85 -14.17
C ASP A 251 -4.15 -1.32 -15.50
N ALA A 252 -4.66 -0.79 -16.61
CA ALA A 252 -4.23 -1.12 -17.98
C ALA A 252 -4.09 -2.64 -18.20
N PHE A 253 -5.13 -3.37 -17.82
CA PHE A 253 -5.15 -4.83 -17.81
C PHE A 253 -4.86 -5.43 -19.19
N PRO A 254 -3.77 -6.18 -19.36
CA PRO A 254 -3.44 -6.82 -20.63
C PRO A 254 -4.24 -8.11 -20.82
N PRO A 255 -4.26 -8.69 -22.03
CA PRO A 255 -4.85 -10.00 -22.27
C PRO A 255 -4.27 -11.09 -21.35
N ALA A 256 -5.08 -12.11 -21.00
CA ALA A 256 -4.68 -13.18 -20.09
C ALA A 256 -3.36 -13.90 -20.47
N GLY A 257 -3.05 -14.01 -21.76
CA GLY A 257 -1.79 -14.62 -22.23
C GLY A 257 -0.55 -13.82 -21.84
N GLU A 258 -0.64 -12.49 -21.74
CA GLU A 258 0.46 -11.65 -21.26
C GLU A 258 0.63 -11.80 -19.74
N LEU A 259 -0.46 -11.79 -18.97
CA LEU A 259 -0.44 -12.07 -17.54
C LEU A 259 0.19 -13.45 -17.24
N ALA A 260 -0.17 -14.48 -18.02
CA ALA A 260 0.43 -15.80 -17.90
C ALA A 260 1.95 -15.77 -18.16
N GLY A 261 2.40 -15.01 -19.16
CA GLY A 261 3.83 -14.82 -19.44
C GLY A 261 4.59 -14.12 -18.31
N GLU A 262 3.97 -13.14 -17.66
CA GLU A 262 4.55 -12.49 -16.47
C GLU A 262 4.67 -13.46 -15.28
N LEU A 263 3.63 -14.27 -15.04
CA LEU A 263 3.67 -15.32 -14.01
C LEU A 263 4.75 -16.38 -14.31
N ASP A 264 4.95 -16.75 -15.59
CA ASP A 264 6.01 -17.66 -16.01
C ASP A 264 7.41 -17.05 -15.79
N ALA A 265 7.57 -15.75 -16.03
CA ALA A 265 8.83 -15.06 -15.75
C ALA A 265 9.15 -15.08 -14.25
N ILE A 266 8.15 -14.83 -13.39
CA ILE A 266 8.29 -14.93 -11.93
C ILE A 266 8.67 -16.36 -11.52
N ARG A 267 7.99 -17.39 -12.05
CA ARG A 267 8.35 -18.81 -11.81
C ARG A 267 9.80 -19.10 -12.17
N GLY A 268 10.25 -18.63 -13.34
CA GLY A 268 11.62 -18.81 -13.80
C GLY A 268 12.68 -18.19 -12.87
N VAL A 269 12.33 -17.15 -12.12
CA VAL A 269 13.20 -16.61 -11.05
C VAL A 269 13.21 -17.54 -9.83
N LEU A 270 12.05 -18.04 -9.41
CA LEU A 270 11.91 -18.86 -8.20
C LEU A 270 12.48 -20.28 -8.34
N GLU A 271 12.47 -20.83 -9.55
CA GLU A 271 13.06 -22.15 -9.87
C GLU A 271 14.60 -22.17 -9.76
N LYS A 272 15.25 -21.00 -9.79
CA LYS A 272 16.68 -20.89 -9.51
C LYS A 272 16.95 -21.27 -8.06
N SER A 273 18.13 -21.84 -7.80
CA SER A 273 18.55 -22.16 -6.43
C SER A 273 18.49 -20.91 -5.58
N GLY A 274 17.77 -20.96 -4.47
CA GLY A 274 17.77 -19.84 -3.52
C GLY A 274 18.21 -20.24 -2.14
N GLY A 275 18.27 -19.23 -1.28
CA GLY A 275 18.82 -19.35 0.07
C GLY A 275 17.95 -20.23 0.96
N ALA A 276 18.61 -21.05 1.79
CA ALA A 276 17.97 -21.55 2.98
C ALA A 276 18.04 -20.44 4.03
N PRO A 277 16.93 -19.97 4.61
CA PRO A 277 16.99 -19.00 5.67
C PRO A 277 17.78 -19.57 6.84
N ALA A 278 18.62 -18.75 7.48
CA ALA A 278 19.06 -19.08 8.82
C ALA A 278 17.82 -19.12 9.71
N ALA A 279 17.60 -20.24 10.42
CA ALA A 279 16.44 -20.39 11.29
C ALA A 279 16.52 -19.38 12.45
N ARG A 280 15.92 -18.21 12.28
CA ARG A 280 15.57 -17.30 13.36
C ARG A 280 14.08 -17.51 13.67
N VAL A 281 13.82 -17.81 14.92
CA VAL A 281 12.46 -17.88 15.45
C VAL A 281 12.03 -16.45 15.73
N ILE A 282 10.90 -16.01 15.16
CA ILE A 282 10.30 -14.74 15.55
C ILE A 282 9.93 -14.88 17.03
N PRO A 283 10.55 -14.11 17.93
CA PRO A 283 10.32 -14.25 19.36
C PRO A 283 8.88 -13.90 19.71
N GLU A 284 8.34 -14.54 20.75
CA GLU A 284 7.09 -14.11 21.35
C GLU A 284 7.31 -12.72 21.97
N VAL A 285 6.55 -11.73 21.50
CA VAL A 285 6.75 -10.34 21.86
C VAL A 285 6.00 -10.03 23.15
N PRO A 286 6.67 -9.58 24.21
CA PRO A 286 5.99 -9.20 25.44
C PRO A 286 5.15 -7.92 25.24
N PRO A 287 4.10 -7.72 26.05
CA PRO A 287 3.31 -6.49 25.99
C PRO A 287 4.19 -5.27 26.28
N ALA A 288 4.09 -4.25 25.42
CA ALA A 288 4.79 -2.99 25.57
C ALA A 288 3.89 -1.94 26.25
N PRO A 289 4.46 -0.98 27.03
CA PRO A 289 3.68 0.12 27.57
C PRO A 289 3.11 1.00 26.43
N PRO A 290 1.99 1.71 26.67
CA PRO A 290 1.42 2.63 25.69
C PRO A 290 2.39 3.78 25.39
N VAL A 291 2.38 4.28 24.16
CA VAL A 291 3.20 5.42 23.75
C VAL A 291 2.67 6.68 24.42
N ALA A 292 3.57 7.53 24.92
CA ALA A 292 3.18 8.80 25.50
C ALA A 292 2.47 9.68 24.46
N GLU A 293 1.35 10.31 24.84
CA GLU A 293 0.58 11.13 23.90
C GLU A 293 1.41 12.29 23.31
N SER A 294 2.41 12.82 24.03
CA SER A 294 3.33 13.83 23.48
C SER A 294 4.15 13.35 22.28
N VAL A 295 4.46 12.04 22.20
CA VAL A 295 5.14 11.44 21.04
C VAL A 295 4.17 11.38 19.86
N ARG A 296 2.90 10.97 20.10
CA ARG A 296 1.84 11.00 19.09
C ARG A 296 1.58 12.41 18.57
N ASP A 297 1.53 13.40 19.45
CA ASP A 297 1.32 14.80 19.09
C ASP A 297 2.45 15.32 18.19
N GLY A 298 3.71 14.96 18.49
CA GLY A 298 4.86 15.28 17.63
C GLY A 298 4.75 14.68 16.23
N VAL A 299 4.42 13.38 16.13
CA VAL A 299 4.19 12.70 14.85
C VAL A 299 3.00 13.32 14.11
N ALA A 300 1.92 13.67 14.81
CA ALA A 300 0.74 14.30 14.23
C ALA A 300 1.06 15.64 13.58
N VAL A 301 1.83 16.50 14.26
CA VAL A 301 2.24 17.81 13.72
C VAL A 301 3.07 17.63 12.44
N ALA A 302 4.04 16.70 12.45
CA ALA A 302 4.90 16.44 11.30
C ALA A 302 4.09 15.91 10.09
N GLN A 303 3.23 14.92 10.31
CA GLN A 303 2.35 14.36 9.28
C GLN A 303 1.36 15.38 8.74
N THR A 304 0.75 16.20 9.60
CA THR A 304 -0.16 17.27 9.19
C THR A 304 0.55 18.31 8.34
N ALA A 305 1.79 18.70 8.70
CA ALA A 305 2.56 19.67 7.92
C ALA A 305 2.88 19.15 6.51
N LEU A 306 3.35 17.91 6.40
CA LEU A 306 3.60 17.28 5.10
C LEU A 306 2.32 17.16 4.27
N LEU A 307 1.25 16.61 4.85
CA LEU A 307 0.00 16.39 4.14
C LEU A 307 -0.62 17.73 3.68
N SER A 308 -0.60 18.76 4.52
CA SER A 308 -1.08 20.10 4.15
C SER A 308 -0.32 20.67 2.95
N ALA A 309 0.99 20.45 2.87
CA ALA A 309 1.78 20.91 1.73
C ALA A 309 1.45 20.16 0.45
N LEU A 310 1.10 18.87 0.56
CA LEU A 310 0.76 18.01 -0.57
C LEU A 310 -0.65 18.28 -1.13
N VAL A 311 -1.65 18.50 -0.26
CA VAL A 311 -3.07 18.55 -0.68
C VAL A 311 -3.77 19.88 -0.43
N ALA A 312 -3.23 20.76 0.40
CA ALA A 312 -3.85 22.04 0.78
C ALA A 312 -3.04 23.27 0.32
N GLY A 313 -1.93 23.07 -0.39
CA GLY A 313 -1.13 24.16 -0.95
C GLY A 313 -0.38 25.00 0.07
N THR A 314 -0.18 24.49 1.29
CA THR A 314 0.69 25.17 2.27
C THR A 314 2.15 25.11 1.83
N PRO A 315 3.02 26.01 2.33
CA PRO A 315 4.46 25.93 2.07
C PRO A 315 5.03 24.56 2.47
N ALA A 316 6.08 24.14 1.75
CA ALA A 316 6.85 22.95 2.09
C ALA A 316 7.40 23.08 3.52
N PRO A 317 7.27 22.05 4.38
CA PRO A 317 7.92 22.03 5.69
C PRO A 317 9.44 22.08 5.52
N GLU A 318 10.15 22.51 6.57
CA GLU A 318 11.61 22.59 6.58
C GLU A 318 12.24 21.23 6.24
N GLY A 319 13.36 21.24 5.52
CA GLY A 319 14.11 20.03 5.14
C GLY A 319 13.57 19.25 3.93
N PHE A 320 12.30 19.41 3.56
CA PHE A 320 11.74 18.72 2.39
C PHE A 320 12.14 19.39 1.06
N ASP A 321 12.34 18.57 0.01
CA ASP A 321 12.52 19.07 -1.36
C ASP A 321 11.17 19.58 -1.94
N PRO A 322 11.01 20.90 -2.16
CA PRO A 322 9.75 21.45 -2.67
C PRO A 322 9.41 20.98 -4.09
N ARG A 323 10.40 20.56 -4.89
CA ARG A 323 10.16 20.00 -6.22
C ARG A 323 9.51 18.63 -6.12
N ARG A 324 10.04 17.73 -5.30
CA ARG A 324 9.47 16.40 -5.05
C ARG A 324 8.06 16.49 -4.46
N LEU A 325 7.83 17.39 -3.50
CA LEU A 325 6.50 17.64 -2.94
C LEU A 325 5.48 18.08 -4.01
N ARG A 326 5.88 18.96 -4.95
CA ARG A 326 4.99 19.36 -6.06
C ARG A 326 4.68 18.20 -7.01
N VAL A 327 5.64 17.31 -7.28
CA VAL A 327 5.40 16.13 -8.12
C VAL A 327 4.43 15.18 -7.39
N GLN A 328 4.66 14.90 -6.12
CA GLN A 328 3.77 14.06 -5.30
C GLN A 328 2.36 14.65 -5.21
N GLY A 329 2.22 15.95 -4.92
CA GLY A 329 0.90 16.61 -4.85
C GLY A 329 0.12 16.54 -6.17
N ARG A 330 0.79 16.69 -7.32
CA ARG A 330 0.17 16.51 -8.64
C ARG A 330 -0.25 15.06 -8.89
N ALA A 331 0.58 14.09 -8.48
CA ALA A 331 0.27 12.67 -8.61
C ALA A 331 -0.96 12.29 -7.76
N LEU A 332 -1.04 12.80 -6.52
CA LEU A 332 -2.21 12.60 -5.65
C LEU A 332 -3.47 13.21 -6.26
N ALA A 333 -3.41 14.44 -6.76
CA ALA A 333 -4.57 15.09 -7.40
C ALA A 333 -5.03 14.35 -8.67
N ALA A 334 -4.10 13.85 -9.48
CA ALA A 334 -4.39 13.03 -10.65
C ALA A 334 -5.07 11.72 -10.26
N LYS A 335 -4.50 10.98 -9.30
CA LYS A 335 -5.07 9.73 -8.80
C LYS A 335 -6.45 9.93 -8.20
N ARG A 336 -6.66 11.01 -7.46
CA ARG A 336 -7.97 11.40 -6.92
C ARG A 336 -8.99 11.62 -8.03
N ALA A 337 -8.62 12.28 -9.14
CA ALA A 337 -9.48 12.44 -10.30
C ALA A 337 -9.86 11.09 -10.94
N ASP A 338 -8.89 10.17 -11.05
CA ASP A 338 -9.11 8.86 -11.65
C ASP A 338 -10.03 7.99 -10.76
N VAL A 339 -9.86 8.03 -9.44
CA VAL A 339 -10.75 7.31 -8.51
C VAL A 339 -12.15 7.91 -8.48
N VAL A 340 -12.29 9.24 -8.49
CA VAL A 340 -13.63 9.88 -8.56
C VAL A 340 -14.33 9.51 -9.87
N ALA A 341 -13.61 9.38 -10.98
CA ALA A 341 -14.18 8.93 -12.25
C ALA A 341 -14.70 7.47 -12.18
N LYS A 342 -14.04 6.60 -11.41
CA LYS A 342 -14.51 5.22 -11.16
C LYS A 342 -15.72 5.19 -10.21
N VAL A 343 -15.75 6.06 -9.20
CA VAL A 343 -16.81 6.11 -8.17
C VAL A 343 -18.09 6.79 -8.68
N ALA A 344 -17.97 7.77 -9.58
CA ALA A 344 -19.06 8.53 -10.16
C ALA A 344 -18.83 8.71 -11.67
N PRO A 345 -19.03 7.64 -12.47
CA PRO A 345 -18.74 7.62 -13.90
C PRO A 345 -19.57 8.63 -14.71
N GLU A 346 -20.68 9.11 -14.18
CA GLU A 346 -21.51 10.14 -14.81
C GLU A 346 -20.77 11.49 -14.91
N LEU A 347 -19.84 11.79 -14.00
CA LEU A 347 -19.08 13.04 -14.01
C LEU A 347 -18.19 13.19 -15.27
N PRO A 348 -17.31 12.22 -15.62
CA PRO A 348 -16.58 12.29 -16.87
C PRO A 348 -17.47 12.17 -18.11
N GLU A 349 -18.60 11.46 -18.05
CA GLU A 349 -19.58 11.43 -19.15
C GLU A 349 -20.18 12.80 -19.44
N ILE A 350 -20.59 13.53 -18.39
CA ILE A 350 -21.22 14.86 -18.52
C ILE A 350 -20.19 15.92 -18.95
N LEU A 351 -19.00 15.93 -18.34
CA LEU A 351 -17.99 16.96 -18.57
C LEU A 351 -17.09 16.67 -19.79
N GLY A 352 -17.12 15.44 -20.30
CA GLY A 352 -16.29 14.99 -21.42
C GLY A 352 -14.81 15.28 -21.18
N ALA A 353 -14.13 15.80 -22.21
CA ALA A 353 -12.71 16.16 -22.17
C ALA A 353 -12.36 17.23 -21.10
N GLY A 354 -13.36 17.98 -20.61
CA GLY A 354 -13.18 19.00 -19.57
C GLY A 354 -13.02 18.44 -18.16
N TYR A 355 -13.44 17.18 -17.91
CA TYR A 355 -13.46 16.56 -16.59
C TYR A 355 -12.15 16.72 -15.83
N ARG A 356 -11.04 16.31 -16.45
CA ARG A 356 -9.74 16.27 -15.78
C ARG A 356 -9.25 17.67 -15.40
N ALA A 357 -9.40 18.65 -16.28
CA ALA A 357 -9.01 20.02 -16.00
C ALA A 357 -9.86 20.64 -14.88
N ALA A 358 -11.18 20.41 -14.91
CA ALA A 358 -12.09 20.89 -13.88
C ALA A 358 -11.81 20.27 -12.51
N PHE A 359 -11.58 18.94 -12.47
CA PHE A 359 -11.29 18.24 -11.22
C PHE A 359 -9.96 18.69 -10.62
N LEU A 360 -8.90 18.83 -11.43
CA LEU A 360 -7.60 19.28 -10.91
C LEU A 360 -7.65 20.72 -10.36
N ALA A 361 -8.45 21.60 -10.97
CA ALA A 361 -8.68 22.94 -10.45
C ALA A 361 -9.42 22.90 -9.10
N TYR A 362 -10.45 22.05 -8.97
CA TYR A 362 -11.16 21.80 -7.71
C TYR A 362 -10.23 21.27 -6.62
N ALA A 363 -9.48 20.21 -6.92
CA ALA A 363 -8.65 19.50 -5.97
C ALA A 363 -7.52 20.37 -5.41
N GLY A 364 -7.01 21.33 -6.20
CA GLY A 364 -5.90 22.21 -5.79
C GLY A 364 -6.23 23.16 -4.64
N ALA A 365 -7.52 23.41 -4.34
CA ALA A 365 -7.96 24.30 -3.27
C ALA A 365 -8.87 23.61 -2.24
N ARG A 366 -9.20 22.33 -2.44
CA ARG A 366 -10.17 21.59 -1.62
C ARG A 366 -9.64 20.20 -1.30
N PRO A 367 -8.88 20.06 -0.19
CA PRO A 367 -8.45 18.76 0.29
C PRO A 367 -9.63 17.82 0.52
N MET A 368 -9.40 16.53 0.30
CA MET A 368 -10.38 15.51 0.65
C MET A 368 -10.39 15.30 2.18
N ALA A 369 -11.57 15.10 2.77
CA ALA A 369 -11.72 14.91 4.22
C ALA A 369 -12.56 13.67 4.61
N SER A 370 -13.30 13.07 3.68
CA SER A 370 -14.29 12.02 4.01
C SER A 370 -14.44 10.97 2.90
N GLY A 371 -13.33 10.61 2.24
CA GLY A 371 -13.28 9.61 1.18
C GLY A 371 -13.93 10.01 -0.15
N TYR A 372 -13.77 9.13 -1.14
CA TYR A 372 -14.02 9.44 -2.55
C TYR A 372 -15.49 9.65 -2.93
N ARG A 373 -16.43 8.94 -2.32
CA ARG A 373 -17.87 9.13 -2.60
C ARG A 373 -18.34 10.51 -2.20
N ARG A 374 -17.92 10.97 -1.01
CA ARG A 374 -18.25 12.32 -0.55
C ARG A 374 -17.57 13.36 -1.42
N ASP A 375 -16.32 13.11 -1.79
CA ASP A 375 -15.56 14.01 -2.65
C ASP A 375 -16.16 14.18 -4.06
N ALA A 376 -16.69 13.09 -4.65
CA ALA A 376 -17.41 13.15 -5.91
C ALA A 376 -18.66 14.06 -5.82
N LEU A 377 -19.39 13.99 -4.70
CA LEU A 377 -20.55 14.85 -4.44
C LEU A 377 -20.12 16.31 -4.25
N ASP A 378 -19.08 16.57 -3.47
CA ASP A 378 -18.58 17.93 -3.21
C ASP A 378 -18.02 18.57 -4.50
N PHE A 379 -17.42 17.77 -5.40
CA PHE A 379 -17.02 18.22 -6.74
C PHE A 379 -18.23 18.51 -7.64
N ALA A 380 -19.26 17.66 -7.63
CA ALA A 380 -20.50 17.93 -8.37
C ALA A 380 -21.17 19.23 -7.90
N GLU A 381 -21.27 19.43 -6.58
CA GLU A 381 -21.77 20.67 -5.99
C GLU A 381 -20.94 21.88 -6.40
N HIS A 382 -19.61 21.73 -6.42
CA HIS A 382 -18.72 22.80 -6.88
C HIS A 382 -19.03 23.27 -8.30
N LEU A 383 -19.21 22.34 -9.22
CA LEU A 383 -19.49 22.63 -10.63
C LEU A 383 -20.82 23.38 -10.77
N LEU A 384 -21.85 22.93 -10.03
CA LEU A 384 -23.16 23.59 -10.03
C LEU A 384 -23.09 25.03 -9.51
N ILE A 385 -22.22 25.31 -8.54
CA ILE A 385 -22.01 26.67 -8.00
C ILE A 385 -21.18 27.53 -8.96
N ALA A 386 -20.20 26.96 -9.66
CA ALA A 386 -19.29 27.68 -10.53
C ALA A 386 -19.96 28.19 -11.83
N GLY A 387 -21.07 27.57 -12.26
CA GLY A 387 -21.71 27.81 -13.55
C GLY A 387 -20.92 27.22 -14.71
#